data_AF-A0A0A7S0Z7-F1
#
_entry.id   AF-A0A0A7S0Z7-F1
#
_cell.length_a   1.000
_cell.length_b   1.000
_cell.length_c   1.000
_cell.angle_alpha   90.00
_cell.angle_beta   90.00
_cell.angle_gamma   90.00
#
_symmetry.space_group_name_H-M   'P 1'
#
loop_
_entity.id
_entity.type
_entity.pdbx_description
1 polymer ?
#
loop_
_entity_poly.entity_id
_entity_poly.type
_entity_poly.pdbx_seq_one_letter_code
_entity_poly.pdbx_strand_id
1 'polypeptide(L)'
;MLNLKTLHKLYPFIVIIFFSTYFIYQLYQSNQAYKKENAKLLNEIHQLQQKIINDNKIIVQNEAKKQELENQSLELQEKLDELLKDIPCANQYVPNDIANRLYSRAKSIRQSTAP
;
A
#
# COMPACT_ATOMS: atom_id res chain seq x y z
N MET A 1 -30.16 -53.54 -45.66
CA MET A 1 -31.29 -52.98 -44.89
C MET A 1 -31.01 -53.16 -43.41
N LEU A 2 -30.80 -52.07 -42.66
CA LEU A 2 -30.69 -52.15 -41.19
C LEU A 2 -32.08 -52.46 -40.62
N ASN A 3 -32.19 -53.51 -39.80
CA ASN A 3 -33.45 -53.92 -39.19
C ASN A 3 -33.83 -53.00 -38.01
N LEU A 4 -35.12 -52.72 -37.83
CA LEU A 4 -35.63 -51.83 -36.77
C LEU A 4 -35.24 -52.34 -35.36
N LYS A 5 -35.18 -53.66 -35.16
CA LYS A 5 -34.74 -54.31 -33.92
C LYS A 5 -33.26 -54.07 -33.59
N THR A 6 -32.39 -53.96 -34.60
CA THR A 6 -30.96 -53.69 -34.38
C THR A 6 -30.71 -52.22 -34.04
N LEU A 7 -31.51 -51.31 -34.57
CA LEU A 7 -31.47 -49.88 -34.22
C LEU A 7 -31.85 -49.62 -32.77
N HIS A 8 -32.91 -50.28 -32.28
CA HIS A 8 -33.37 -50.11 -30.89
C HIS A 8 -32.34 -50.60 -29.86
N LYS A 9 -31.53 -51.62 -30.20
CA LYS A 9 -30.42 -52.08 -29.35
C LYS A 9 -29.21 -51.15 -29.33
N LEU A 10 -28.95 -50.41 -30.42
CA LEU A 10 -27.79 -49.52 -30.56
C LEU A 10 -28.06 -48.10 -30.04
N TYR A 11 -29.32 -47.65 -30.04
CA TYR A 11 -29.73 -46.34 -29.53
C TYR A 11 -29.18 -45.98 -28.14
N PRO A 12 -29.30 -46.83 -27.09
CA PRO A 12 -28.77 -46.48 -25.77
C PRO A 12 -27.25 -46.31 -25.76
N PHE A 13 -26.51 -47.08 -26.57
CA PHE A 13 -25.06 -46.93 -26.68
C PHE A 13 -24.67 -45.59 -27.29
N ILE A 14 -25.39 -45.14 -28.33
CA ILE A 14 -25.15 -43.83 -28.96
C ILE A 14 -25.42 -42.70 -27.96
N VAL A 15 -26.50 -42.80 -27.18
CA VAL A 15 -26.85 -41.80 -26.15
C VAL A 15 -25.77 -41.74 -25.06
N ILE A 16 -25.29 -42.89 -24.58
CA ILE A 16 -24.21 -42.94 -23.56
C ILE A 16 -22.93 -42.32 -24.10
N ILE A 17 -22.54 -42.62 -25.34
CA ILE A 17 -21.34 -42.05 -25.96
C ILE A 17 -21.49 -40.53 -26.06
N PHE A 18 -22.64 -40.03 -26.51
CA PHE A 18 -22.88 -38.59 -26.63
C PHE A 18 -22.85 -37.87 -25.29
N PHE A 19 -23.46 -38.44 -24.25
CA PHE A 19 -23.40 -37.87 -22.90
C PHE A 19 -21.98 -37.89 -22.33
N SER A 20 -21.23 -38.98 -22.56
CA SER A 20 -19.85 -39.11 -22.11
C SER A 20 -18.95 -38.06 -22.78
N THR A 21 -19.04 -37.89 -24.10
CA THR A 21 -18.26 -36.87 -24.82
C THR A 21 -18.63 -35.46 -24.40
N TYR A 22 -19.92 -35.17 -24.18
CA TYR A 22 -20.37 -33.88 -23.65
C TYR A 22 -19.79 -33.59 -22.27
N PHE A 23 -19.85 -34.55 -21.33
CA PHE A 23 -19.29 -34.40 -20.00
C PHE A 23 -17.78 -34.21 -20.01
N ILE A 24 -17.05 -34.99 -20.81
CA ILE A 24 -15.60 -34.86 -20.95
C ILE A 24 -15.24 -33.48 -21.49
N TYR A 25 -15.95 -32.99 -22.51
CA TYR A 25 -15.71 -31.68 -23.08
C TYR A 25 -15.95 -30.56 -22.05
N GLN A 26 -17.06 -30.63 -21.30
CA GLN A 26 -17.34 -29.65 -20.25
C GLN A 26 -16.29 -29.68 -19.15
N LEU A 27 -15.91 -30.87 -18.69
CA LEU A 27 -14.90 -31.01 -17.65
C LEU A 27 -13.55 -30.42 -18.10
N TYR A 28 -13.17 -30.65 -19.36
CA TYR A 28 -11.97 -30.05 -19.95
C TYR A 28 -12.04 -28.53 -20.01
N GLN A 29 -13.15 -27.98 -20.52
CA GLN A 29 -13.34 -26.53 -20.63
C GLN A 29 -13.34 -25.85 -19.27
N SER A 30 -14.04 -26.43 -18.29
CA SER A 30 -14.08 -25.95 -16.91
C SER A 30 -12.68 -25.96 -16.27
N ASN A 31 -11.92 -27.04 -16.43
CA ASN A 31 -10.56 -27.14 -15.89
C ASN A 31 -9.61 -26.11 -16.52
N GLN A 32 -9.75 -25.83 -17.82
CA GLN A 32 -9.01 -24.76 -18.49
C GLN A 32 -9.38 -23.38 -17.96
N ALA A 33 -10.67 -23.12 -17.72
CA ALA A 33 -11.13 -21.86 -17.13
C ALA A 33 -10.54 -21.65 -15.73
N TYR A 34 -10.59 -22.67 -14.87
CA TYR A 34 -9.98 -22.62 -13.54
C TYR A 34 -8.48 -22.37 -13.58
N LYS A 35 -7.75 -23.02 -14.48
CA LYS A 35 -6.30 -22.78 -14.64
C LYS A 35 -6.01 -21.34 -15.04
N LYS A 36 -6.80 -20.78 -15.95
CA LYS A 36 -6.65 -19.39 -16.40
C LYS A 36 -6.95 -18.40 -15.27
N GLU A 37 -8.02 -18.63 -14.52
CA GLU A 37 -8.39 -17.79 -13.38
C GLU A 37 -7.33 -17.85 -12.26
N ASN A 38 -6.85 -19.05 -11.93
CA ASN A 38 -5.76 -19.23 -10.96
C ASN A 38 -4.47 -18.53 -11.41
N ALA A 39 -4.10 -18.63 -12.69
CA ALA A 39 -2.93 -17.92 -13.21
C ALA A 39 -3.10 -16.40 -13.12
N LYS A 40 -4.30 -15.89 -13.38
CA LYS A 40 -4.64 -14.47 -13.24
C LYS A 40 -4.52 -14.01 -11.79
N LEU A 41 -5.13 -14.73 -10.86
CA LEU A 41 -5.06 -14.46 -9.42
C LEU A 41 -3.63 -14.47 -8.91
N LEU A 42 -2.82 -15.44 -9.33
CA LEU A 42 -1.42 -15.55 -8.93
C LEU A 42 -0.58 -14.37 -9.45
N ASN A 43 -0.86 -13.91 -10.67
CA ASN A 43 -0.24 -12.71 -11.22
C ASN A 43 -0.67 -11.43 -10.47
N GLU A 44 -1.95 -11.29 -10.13
CA GLU A 44 -2.46 -10.17 -9.32
C GLU A 44 -1.81 -10.14 -7.92
N ILE A 45 -1.68 -11.30 -7.27
CA ILE A 45 -0.98 -11.42 -5.98
C ILE A 45 0.48 -10.98 -6.11
N HIS A 46 1.19 -11.42 -7.15
CA HIS A 46 2.58 -11.03 -7.37
C HIS A 46 2.71 -9.51 -7.60
N GLN A 47 1.82 -8.92 -8.39
CA GLN A 47 1.79 -7.47 -8.61
C GLN A 47 1.51 -6.70 -7.31
N LEU A 48 0.56 -7.16 -6.50
CA LEU A 48 0.26 -6.55 -5.19
C LEU A 48 1.45 -6.64 -4.24
N GLN A 49 2.13 -7.79 -4.20
CA GLN A 49 3.32 -7.96 -3.36
C GLN A 49 4.44 -6.99 -3.75
N GLN A 50 4.71 -6.85 -5.06
CA GLN A 50 5.70 -5.88 -5.56
C GLN A 50 5.31 -4.45 -5.23
N LYS A 51 4.02 -4.11 -5.35
CA LYS A 51 3.50 -2.79 -4.98
C LYS A 51 3.71 -2.51 -3.49
N ILE A 52 3.37 -3.45 -2.62
CA ILE A 52 3.56 -3.31 -1.16
C ILE A 52 5.03 -3.08 -0.81
N ILE A 53 5.96 -3.81 -1.43
CA ILE A 53 7.40 -3.62 -1.21
C ILE A 53 7.83 -2.20 -1.59
N ASN A 54 7.38 -1.71 -2.75
CA ASN A 54 7.69 -0.35 -3.21
C ASN A 54 7.07 0.72 -2.31
N ASP A 55 5.81 0.58 -1.95
CA ASP A 55 5.09 1.52 -1.10
C ASP A 55 5.73 1.60 0.29
N ASN A 56 6.11 0.47 0.89
CA ASN A 56 6.82 0.45 2.17
C ASN A 56 8.19 1.13 2.09
N LYS A 57 8.93 0.94 0.98
CA LYS A 57 10.20 1.64 0.77
C LYS A 57 10.01 3.16 0.73
N ILE A 58 8.96 3.63 0.05
CA ILE A 58 8.63 5.06 -0.03
C ILE A 58 8.24 5.60 1.36
N ILE A 59 7.47 4.84 2.16
CA ILE A 59 7.09 5.24 3.52
C ILE A 59 8.32 5.45 4.38
N VAL A 60 9.27 4.49 4.40
CA VAL A 60 10.50 4.61 5.20
C VAL A 60 11.34 5.82 4.75
N GLN A 61 11.44 6.06 3.44
CA GLN A 61 12.14 7.24 2.92
C GLN A 61 11.47 8.55 3.33
N ASN A 62 10.14 8.60 3.31
CA ASN A 62 9.37 9.78 3.71
C ASN A 62 9.46 10.03 5.22
N GLU A 63 9.46 8.99 6.06
CA GLU A 63 9.65 9.10 7.50
C GLU A 63 11.04 9.66 7.83
N ALA A 64 12.09 9.14 7.19
CA ALA A 64 13.45 9.66 7.35
C ALA A 64 13.55 11.14 6.92
N LYS A 65 12.95 11.49 5.77
CA LYS A 65 12.92 12.88 5.29
C LYS A 65 12.12 13.80 6.19
N LYS A 66 11.03 13.31 6.79
CA LYS A 66 10.23 14.06 7.76
C LYS A 66 11.08 14.41 8.99
N GLN A 67 11.81 13.44 9.53
CA GLN A 67 12.72 13.67 10.65
C GLN A 67 13.84 14.67 10.30
N GLU A 68 14.41 14.56 9.10
CA GLU A 68 15.41 15.51 8.63
C GLU A 68 14.86 16.95 8.57
N LEU A 69 13.66 17.11 7.99
CA LEU A 69 13.00 18.42 7.90
C LEU A 69 12.62 18.99 9.27
N GLU A 70 12.18 18.15 10.21
CA GLU A 70 11.89 18.55 11.58
C GLU A 70 13.17 19.05 12.29
N ASN A 71 14.29 18.34 12.13
CA ASN A 71 15.58 18.75 12.68
C ASN A 71 16.06 20.07 12.06
N GLN A 72 15.99 20.22 10.74
CA GLN A 72 16.35 21.47 10.05
C GLN A 72 15.46 22.65 10.49
N SER A 73 14.16 22.41 10.66
CA SER A 73 13.23 23.41 11.16
C SER A 73 13.55 23.84 12.59
N LEU A 74 13.90 22.89 13.47
CA LEU A 74 14.31 23.19 14.84
C LEU A 74 15.61 24.01 14.87
N GLU A 75 16.62 23.61 14.10
CA GLU A 75 17.89 24.34 14.00
C GLU A 75 17.68 25.77 13.49
N LEU A 76 16.81 25.96 12.49
CA LEU A 76 16.49 27.28 11.97
C LEU A 76 15.75 28.14 13.00
N GLN A 77 14.81 27.56 13.75
CA GLN A 77 14.13 28.26 14.83
C GLN A 77 15.08 28.67 15.95
N GLU A 78 16.04 27.81 16.34
CA GLU A 78 17.03 28.17 17.34
C GLU A 78 17.95 29.31 16.88
N LYS A 79 18.42 29.28 15.62
CA LYS A 79 19.20 30.38 15.04
C LYS A 79 18.41 31.68 14.97
N LEU A 80 17.13 31.62 14.60
CA LEU A 80 16.28 32.81 14.53
C LEU A 80 16.02 33.40 15.92
N ASP A 81 15.72 32.54 16.91
CA ASP A 81 15.51 32.94 18.30
C ASP A 81 16.78 33.59 18.89
N GLU A 82 17.97 33.06 18.58
CA GLU A 82 19.26 33.64 18.98
C GLU A 82 19.48 35.02 18.35
N LEU A 83 19.20 35.17 17.05
CA LEU A 83 19.27 36.48 16.37
C LEU A 83 18.27 37.49 16.93
N LEU A 84 17.05 37.06 17.27
CA LEU A 84 15.99 37.93 17.83
C LEU A 84 16.30 38.41 19.25
N LYS A 85 17.01 37.61 20.05
CA LYS A 85 17.40 37.95 21.43
C LYS A 85 18.35 39.15 21.48
N ASP A 86 19.26 39.28 20.52
CA ASP A 86 20.30 40.31 20.55
C ASP A 86 19.95 41.55 19.70
N ILE A 87 18.69 41.73 19.28
CA ILE A 87 18.28 42.91 18.53
C ILE A 87 17.99 44.09 19.48
N PRO A 88 18.73 45.22 19.38
CA PRO A 88 18.58 46.35 20.28
C PRO A 88 17.19 47.02 20.22
N CYS A 89 16.47 46.90 19.10
CA CYS A 89 15.11 47.43 18.98
C CYS A 89 14.06 46.57 19.72
N ALA A 90 14.26 45.25 19.87
CA ALA A 90 13.35 44.38 20.63
C ALA A 90 13.52 44.59 22.14
N ASN A 91 14.78 44.79 22.58
CA ASN A 91 15.14 45.01 23.98
C ASN A 91 14.55 46.30 24.59
N GLN A 92 14.18 47.27 23.74
CA GLN A 92 13.47 48.48 24.16
C GLN A 92 12.00 48.22 24.57
N TYR A 93 11.37 47.17 24.02
CA TYR A 93 9.95 46.86 24.28
C TYR A 93 9.77 45.62 25.16
N VAL A 94 10.69 44.64 25.06
CA VAL A 94 10.71 43.44 25.89
C VAL A 94 12.12 43.29 26.46
N PRO A 95 12.30 43.58 27.76
CA PRO A 95 13.57 43.36 28.46
C PRO A 95 14.10 41.94 28.23
N ASN A 96 15.41 41.83 28.02
CA ASN A 96 16.13 40.58 27.74
C ASN A 96 15.82 39.43 28.72
N ASP A 97 15.57 39.73 29.99
CA ASP A 97 15.24 38.72 31.01
C ASP A 97 13.83 38.11 30.78
N ILE A 98 12.88 38.89 30.30
CA ILE A 98 11.54 38.42 29.89
C ILE A 98 11.65 37.61 28.60
N ALA A 99 12.40 38.09 27.61
CA ALA A 99 12.64 37.38 26.36
C ALA A 99 13.28 35.99 26.59
N ASN A 100 14.29 35.91 27.47
CA ASN A 100 14.93 34.64 27.85
C ASN A 100 13.95 33.66 28.53
N ARG A 101 13.05 34.15 29.38
CA ARG A 101 12.03 33.30 30.03
C ARG A 101 11.00 32.78 29.02
N LEU A 102 10.58 33.61 28.07
CA LEU A 102 9.68 33.22 26.98
C LEU A 102 10.34 32.18 26.05
N TYR A 103 11.61 32.38 25.69
CA TYR A 103 12.41 31.42 24.93
C TYR A 103 12.50 30.07 25.65
N SER A 104 12.88 30.06 26.93
CA SER A 104 12.98 28.82 27.73
C SER A 104 11.64 28.09 27.83
N ARG A 105 10.52 28.82 27.93
CA ARG A 105 9.18 28.23 27.94
C ARG A 105 8.77 27.68 26.57
N ALA A 106 9.07 28.39 25.49
CA ALA A 106 8.80 27.89 24.14
C ALA A 106 9.62 26.62 23.84
N LYS A 107 10.90 26.61 24.24
CA LYS A 107 11.78 25.45 24.12
C LYS A 107 11.28 24.25 24.93
N SER A 108 10.83 24.44 26.17
CA SER A 108 10.30 23.34 26.98
C SER A 108 8.99 22.77 26.43
N ILE A 109 8.11 23.61 25.87
CA ILE A 109 6.88 23.14 25.20
C ILE A 109 7.21 22.31 23.96
N ARG A 110 8.16 22.75 23.12
CA ARG A 110 8.61 21.99 21.93
C ARG A 110 9.17 20.62 22.34
N GLN A 111 10.01 20.56 23.38
CA GLN A 111 10.59 19.32 23.89
C GLN A 111 9.54 18.37 24.49
N SER A 112 8.51 18.91 25.16
CA SER A 112 7.42 18.11 25.73
C SER A 112 6.45 17.54 24.69
N THR A 113 6.49 18.04 23.45
CA THR A 113 5.56 17.66 22.39
C THR A 113 6.26 16.88 21.26
N ALA A 114 7.57 16.67 21.37
CA ALA A 114 8.31 15.79 20.46
C ALA A 114 7.87 14.33 20.69
N PRO A 115 7.59 13.57 19.62
CA PRO A 115 7.14 12.17 19.72
C PRO A 115 8.20 11.22 20.30
#